data_AF-A0A9E5F0J1-F1
#
_entry.id   AF-A0A9E5F0J1-F1
#
_cell.length_a   1.000
_cell.length_b   1.000
_cell.length_c   1.000
_cell.angle_alpha   90.00
_cell.angle_beta   90.00
_cell.angle_gamma   90.00
#
_symmetry.space_group_name_H-M   'P 1'
#
loop_
_entity.id
_entity.type
_entity.pdbx_description
1 polymer ?
#
loop_
_entity_poly.entity_id
_entity_poly.type
_entity_poly.pdbx_seq_one_letter_code
_entity_poly.pdbx_strand_id
1 'polypeptide(L)'
;MKTVMRMVGLVQGGSTPIDGMYLMEYDPGRDGTLGGQPITAHILCTQDKSKAMKFESLVELTETWKMTDPRNPVRYDGRPNRPLTAFTIESEACED
;
A
#
# COMPACT_ATOMS: atom_id res chain seq x y z
N MET A 1 -9.12 18.75 0.83
CA MET A 1 -8.54 18.09 2.02
C MET A 1 -7.84 16.85 1.51
N LYS A 2 -6.53 16.75 1.69
CA LYS A 2 -5.78 15.58 1.23
C LYS A 2 -5.89 14.46 2.25
N THR A 3 -5.67 13.25 1.79
CA THR A 3 -5.64 12.06 2.64
C THR A 3 -4.35 11.30 2.47
N VAL A 4 -3.97 10.53 3.47
CA VAL A 4 -2.85 9.61 3.44
C VAL A 4 -3.34 8.21 3.77
N MET A 5 -2.63 7.20 3.27
CA MET A 5 -2.94 5.79 3.53
C MET A 5 -2.07 5.27 4.67
N ARG A 6 -2.70 4.94 5.80
CA ARG A 6 -2.04 4.27 6.93
C ARG A 6 -2.20 2.76 6.81
N MET A 7 -1.10 2.04 6.96
CA MET A 7 -1.06 0.58 6.97
C MET A 7 -1.42 0.09 8.37
N VAL A 8 -2.43 -0.76 8.51
CA VAL A 8 -2.88 -1.25 9.83
C VAL A 8 -2.33 -2.64 10.13
N GLY A 9 -2.28 -3.51 9.13
CA GLY A 9 -1.87 -4.91 9.26
C GLY A 9 -2.35 -5.74 8.08
N LEU A 10 -2.19 -7.06 8.13
CA LEU A 10 -2.70 -7.96 7.09
C LEU A 10 -4.20 -8.19 7.24
N VAL A 11 -4.91 -8.32 6.12
CA VAL A 11 -6.37 -8.63 6.09
C VAL A 11 -6.67 -9.99 6.73
N GLN A 12 -5.75 -10.95 6.64
CA GLN A 12 -5.89 -12.28 7.25
C GLN A 12 -5.50 -12.30 8.74
N GLY A 13 -5.14 -11.15 9.32
CA GLY A 13 -4.50 -11.06 10.62
C GLY A 13 -2.99 -11.29 10.53
N GLY A 14 -2.28 -10.83 11.56
CA GLY A 14 -0.82 -10.85 11.63
C GLY A 14 -0.21 -9.47 11.45
N SER A 15 0.87 -9.24 12.20
CA SER A 15 1.60 -7.98 12.18
C SER A 15 2.61 -7.93 11.06
N THR A 16 2.87 -6.75 10.53
CA THR A 16 3.94 -6.48 9.56
C THR A 16 4.88 -5.39 10.07
N PRO A 17 6.11 -5.32 9.53
CA PRO A 17 7.05 -4.25 9.89
C PRO A 17 6.57 -2.83 9.53
N ILE A 18 5.52 -2.70 8.72
CA ILE A 18 4.96 -1.41 8.28
C ILE A 18 3.65 -1.05 8.97
N ASP A 19 3.21 -1.84 9.95
CA ASP A 19 1.99 -1.53 10.71
C ASP A 19 2.11 -0.18 11.43
N GLY A 20 1.04 0.61 11.36
CA GLY A 20 0.99 1.97 11.88
C GLY A 20 1.72 3.02 11.04
N MET A 21 2.45 2.62 9.99
CA MET A 21 3.17 3.54 9.10
C MET A 21 2.28 4.02 7.94
N TYR A 22 2.69 5.10 7.28
CA TYR A 22 1.99 5.68 6.14
C TYR A 22 2.69 5.32 4.84
N LEU A 23 1.91 5.02 3.79
CA LEU A 23 2.44 4.76 2.46
C LEU A 23 3.18 6.00 1.94
N MET A 24 4.41 5.82 1.48
CA MET A 24 5.26 6.87 0.91
C MET A 24 5.47 6.67 -0.59
N GLU A 25 5.74 5.43 -1.01
CA GLU A 25 5.84 5.06 -2.41
C GLU A 25 5.19 3.70 -2.64
N TYR A 26 4.58 3.54 -3.81
CA TYR A 26 4.02 2.27 -4.24
C TYR A 26 4.17 2.08 -5.75
N ASP A 27 4.65 0.90 -6.13
CA ASP A 27 4.64 0.42 -7.51
C ASP A 27 4.50 -1.12 -7.51
N PRO A 28 3.35 -1.68 -7.94
CA PRO A 28 3.17 -3.13 -7.99
C PRO A 28 4.00 -3.81 -9.10
N GLY A 29 4.48 -3.04 -10.07
CA GLY A 29 5.32 -3.49 -11.18
C GLY A 29 6.82 -3.46 -10.88
N ARG A 30 7.23 -3.04 -9.67
CA ARG A 30 8.63 -3.01 -9.24
C ARG A 30 8.86 -4.00 -8.11
N ASP A 31 9.99 -4.69 -8.12
CA ASP A 31 10.34 -5.55 -6.98
C ASP A 31 10.76 -4.70 -5.79
N GLY A 32 10.49 -5.21 -4.59
CA GLY A 32 10.78 -4.50 -3.35
C GLY A 32 11.13 -5.45 -2.23
N THR A 33 11.24 -4.88 -1.03
CA THR A 33 11.58 -5.61 0.18
C THR A 33 10.69 -5.15 1.32
N LEU A 34 10.15 -6.09 2.09
CA LEU A 34 9.35 -5.82 3.29
C LEU A 34 9.96 -6.58 4.48
N GLY A 35 10.43 -5.85 5.50
CA GLY A 35 11.10 -6.49 6.64
C GLY A 35 12.37 -7.25 6.30
N GLY A 36 13.10 -6.81 5.27
CA GLY A 36 14.28 -7.53 4.75
C GLY A 36 13.95 -8.73 3.86
N GLN A 37 12.67 -9.07 3.66
CA GLN A 37 12.24 -10.16 2.78
C GLN A 37 11.83 -9.63 1.40
N PRO A 38 12.27 -10.25 0.30
CA PRO A 38 11.89 -9.83 -1.04
C PRO A 38 10.39 -10.02 -1.27
N ILE A 39 9.77 -9.06 -1.95
CA ILE A 39 8.37 -9.10 -2.37
C ILE A 39 8.21 -8.62 -3.81
N THR A 40 7.19 -9.10 -4.51
CA THR A 40 6.89 -8.75 -5.91
C THR A 40 6.05 -7.46 -6.00
N ALA A 41 6.44 -6.44 -5.24
CA ALA A 41 5.89 -5.10 -5.27
C ALA A 41 6.83 -4.15 -4.51
N HIS A 42 6.96 -2.90 -4.96
CA HIS A 42 7.62 -1.86 -4.19
C HIS A 42 6.60 -1.22 -3.27
N ILE A 43 6.77 -1.41 -1.96
CA ILE A 43 5.96 -0.76 -0.92
C ILE A 43 6.93 -0.11 0.04
N LEU A 44 6.94 1.22 0.09
CA LEU A 44 7.75 1.98 1.01
C LEU A 44 6.85 2.79 1.92
N CYS A 45 7.07 2.68 3.22
CA CYS A 45 6.29 3.38 4.23
C CYS A 45 7.19 4.27 5.11
N THR A 46 6.57 5.25 5.76
CA THR A 46 7.21 6.19 6.68
C THR A 46 6.39 6.32 7.96
N GLN A 47 7.04 6.51 9.11
CA GLN A 47 6.35 6.91 10.35
C GLN A 47 5.94 8.39 10.33
N ASP A 48 6.62 9.19 9.52
CA ASP A 48 6.40 10.62 9.38
C ASP A 48 5.29 10.88 8.35
N LYS A 49 4.09 11.19 8.86
CA LYS A 49 2.90 11.50 8.06
C LYS A 49 3.13 12.62 7.04
N SER A 50 4.01 13.57 7.32
CA SER A 50 4.29 14.70 6.41
C SER A 50 5.01 14.27 5.12
N LYS A 51 5.70 13.13 5.17
CA LYS A 51 6.42 12.53 4.04
C LYS A 51 5.59 11.50 3.28
N ALA A 52 4.39 11.18 3.75
CA ALA A 52 3.53 10.19 3.11
C ALA A 52 3.07 10.65 1.72
N MET A 53 2.74 9.68 0.86
CA MET A 53 2.02 9.92 -0.37
C MET A 53 0.66 10.55 -0.03
N LYS A 54 0.45 11.76 -0.56
CA LYS A 54 -0.79 12.50 -0.40
C LYS A 54 -1.72 12.19 -1.58
N PHE A 55 -2.97 11.89 -1.26
CA PHE A 55 -4.04 11.67 -2.24
C PHE A 55 -5.02 12.84 -2.19
N GLU A 56 -5.41 13.34 -3.36
CA GLU A 56 -6.38 14.43 -3.51
C GLU A 56 -7.80 14.01 -3.11
N SER A 57 -8.08 12.70 -3.17
CA SER A 57 -9.38 12.15 -2.80
C SER A 57 -9.30 10.71 -2.28
N LEU A 58 -10.36 10.26 -1.61
CA LEU A 58 -10.53 8.85 -1.24
C LEU A 58 -10.63 7.94 -2.47
N VAL A 59 -11.08 8.47 -3.62
CA VAL A 59 -11.16 7.72 -4.87
C VAL A 59 -9.75 7.36 -5.35
N GLU A 60 -8.85 8.34 -5.44
CA GLU A 60 -7.46 8.16 -5.84
C GLU A 60 -6.70 7.20 -4.89
N LEU A 61 -6.93 7.35 -3.59
CA LEU A 61 -6.39 6.43 -2.58
C LEU A 61 -6.88 4.99 -2.83
N THR A 62 -8.17 4.83 -3.11
CA THR A 62 -8.78 3.51 -3.40
C THR A 62 -8.27 2.90 -4.70
N GLU A 63 -8.05 3.73 -5.73
CA GLU A 63 -7.48 3.30 -7.01
C GLU A 63 -6.05 2.79 -6.82
N THR A 64 -5.24 3.55 -6.07
CA THR A 64 -3.88 3.15 -5.67
C THR A 64 -3.90 1.83 -4.89
N TRP A 65 -4.75 1.69 -3.88
CA TRP A 65 -4.89 0.46 -3.10
C TRP A 65 -5.28 -0.76 -3.95
N LYS A 66 -6.05 -0.56 -5.03
CA LYS A 66 -6.52 -1.61 -5.95
C LYS A 66 -5.63 -1.79 -7.19
N MET A 67 -4.52 -1.07 -7.29
CA MET A 67 -3.64 -1.15 -8.46
C MET A 67 -3.14 -2.58 -8.66
N THR A 68 -3.13 -3.01 -9.91
CA THR A 68 -2.75 -4.38 -10.32
C THR A 68 -1.31 -4.38 -10.82
N ASP A 69 -0.53 -5.41 -10.49
CA ASP A 69 0.82 -5.61 -11.06
C ASP A 69 0.70 -5.81 -12.58
N PRO A 70 1.26 -4.92 -13.41
CA PRO A 70 1.15 -5.03 -14.86
C PRO A 70 2.00 -6.17 -15.44
N ARG A 71 3.02 -6.65 -14.72
CA ARG A 71 3.90 -7.75 -15.16
C ARG A 71 3.19 -9.09 -15.05
N ASN A 72 2.48 -9.27 -13.94
CA ASN A 72 1.72 -10.49 -13.62
C ASN A 72 0.33 -10.11 -13.14
N PRO A 73 -0.60 -9.71 -14.04
CA PRO A 73 -1.88 -9.13 -13.64
C PRO A 73 -2.86 -10.11 -12.99
N VAL A 74 -2.60 -11.42 -13.12
CA VAL A 74 -3.43 -12.49 -12.59
C VAL A 74 -2.56 -13.42 -11.73
N ARG A 75 -3.03 -13.74 -10.52
CA ARG A 75 -2.37 -14.66 -9.58
C ARG A 75 -2.68 -16.12 -9.94
N TYR A 76 -2.00 -17.06 -9.29
CA TYR A 76 -2.18 -18.49 -9.52
C TYR A 76 -3.61 -19.01 -9.28
N ASP A 77 -4.39 -18.30 -8.46
CA ASP A 77 -5.79 -18.61 -8.15
C ASP A 77 -6.80 -17.96 -9.14
N GLY A 78 -6.30 -17.34 -10.22
CA GLY A 78 -7.12 -16.67 -11.23
C GLY A 78 -7.62 -15.27 -10.82
N ARG A 79 -7.26 -14.77 -9.63
CA ARG A 79 -7.68 -13.45 -9.16
C ARG A 79 -6.70 -12.35 -9.57
N PRO A 80 -7.13 -11.07 -9.65
CA PRO A 80 -6.23 -9.96 -9.93
C PRO A 80 -5.06 -9.88 -8.93
N ASN A 81 -3.86 -9.64 -9.42
CA ASN A 81 -2.67 -9.44 -8.59
C ASN A 81 -2.61 -8.01 -8.07
N ARG A 82 -3.20 -7.77 -6.90
CA ARG A 82 -3.31 -6.45 -6.25
C ARG A 82 -2.58 -6.50 -4.90
N PRO A 83 -1.26 -6.28 -4.84
CA PRO A 83 -0.46 -6.50 -3.65
C PRO A 83 -0.97 -5.74 -2.42
N LEU A 84 -1.32 -4.45 -2.55
CA LEU A 84 -1.79 -3.65 -1.41
C LEU A 84 -3.11 -4.14 -0.79
N THR A 85 -3.93 -4.91 -1.52
CA THR A 85 -5.17 -5.48 -0.97
C THR A 85 -4.93 -6.60 0.05
N ALA A 86 -3.68 -7.05 0.21
CA ALA A 86 -3.30 -7.93 1.32
C ALA A 86 -3.31 -7.21 2.69
N PHE A 87 -3.30 -5.87 2.69
CA PHE A 87 -3.26 -5.05 3.89
C PHE A 87 -4.60 -4.38 4.17
N THR A 88 -4.96 -4.34 5.45
CA THR A 88 -5.96 -3.42 5.98
C THR A 88 -5.33 -2.02 6.02
N ILE A 89 -6.05 -1.04 5.49
CA ILE A 89 -5.60 0.36 5.45
C ILE A 89 -6.66 1.27 6.06
N GLU A 90 -6.20 2.39 6.60
CA GLU A 90 -7.03 3.49 7.05
C GLU A 90 -6.69 4.75 6.25
N SER A 91 -7.70 5.53 5.90
CA SER A 91 -7.50 6.87 5.35
C SER A 91 -7.46 7.88 6.50
N GLU A 92 -6.43 8.71 6.55
CA GLU A 92 -6.38 9.83 7.50
C GLU A 92 -6.32 11.17 6.75
N ALA A 93 -7.02 12.17 7.28
CA ALA A 93 -6.89 13.54 6.79
C ALA A 93 -5.48 14.09 7.04
N CYS A 94 -4.99 14.89 6.09
CA CYS A 94 -3.72 15.59 6.15
C CYS A 94 -3.96 17.03 5.67
N GLU A 95 -3.58 17.99 6.50
CA GLU A 95 -3.47 19.39 6.08
C GLU A 95 -2.14 19.59 5.34
N ASP A 96 -2.11 20.52 4.39
CA ASP A 96 -0.91 20.84 3.63
C ASP A 96 0.07 21.70 4.42
#